data_AF-A0A931QFQ8-F1
#
_entry.id   AF-A0A931QFQ8-F1
#
_cell.length_a   1.000
_cell.length_b   1.000
_cell.length_c   1.000
_cell.angle_alpha   90.00
_cell.angle_beta   90.00
_cell.angle_gamma   90.00
#
_symmetry.space_group_name_H-M   'P 1'
#
loop_
_entity.id
_entity.type
_entity.pdbx_description
1 polymer ?
#
loop_
_entity_poly.entity_id
_entity_poly.type
_entity_poly.pdbx_seq_one_letter_code
_entity_poly.pdbx_strand_id
1 'polypeptide(L)'
;YQLGFTINPRGPIMFNWVPQADQPTTSFDIAEGPVSDPPMTLPRYWPSQVVPSLDQVRQIGSDAAAYAEQNKATELEYYDIVCAPTYGLIP
;
A
#
# COMPACT_ATOMS: atom_id res chain seq x y z
N TYR A 1 9.16 16.44 13.19
CA TYR A 1 8.41 15.77 12.12
C TYR A 1 9.18 15.96 10.82
N GLN A 2 9.69 14.88 10.22
CA GLN A 2 10.15 14.92 8.84
C GLN A 2 8.91 14.67 7.95
N LEU A 3 8.83 15.30 6.78
CA LEU A 3 7.72 15.13 5.84
C LEU A 3 8.31 14.83 4.45
N GLY A 4 7.84 13.76 3.83
CA GLY A 4 8.33 13.30 2.55
C GLY A 4 7.36 13.69 1.45
N PHE A 5 7.85 13.89 0.24
CA PHE A 5 7.00 14.03 -0.93
C PHE A 5 7.39 12.95 -1.93
N THR A 6 6.39 12.29 -2.50
CA THR A 6 6.59 11.29 -3.56
C THR A 6 5.75 11.63 -4.77
N ILE A 7 6.28 11.32 -5.95
CA ILE A 7 5.54 11.37 -7.22
C ILE A 7 5.15 9.97 -7.69
N ASN A 8 5.59 8.92 -6.98
CA ASN A 8 5.30 7.55 -7.35
C ASN A 8 3.79 7.31 -7.17
N PRO A 9 3.10 6.75 -8.18
CA PRO A 9 1.70 6.39 -8.07
C PRO A 9 1.59 5.13 -7.20
N ARG A 10 1.45 5.33 -5.88
CA ARG A 10 1.29 4.27 -4.90
C ARG A 10 -0.18 4.13 -4.52
N GLY A 11 -0.63 2.90 -4.39
CA GLY A 11 -1.97 2.54 -3.92
C GLY A 11 -1.94 1.18 -3.21
N PRO A 12 -3.02 0.80 -2.49
CA PRO A 12 -4.22 1.59 -2.17
C PRO A 12 -3.92 2.75 -1.22
N ILE A 13 -4.65 3.87 -1.35
CA ILE A 13 -4.63 4.93 -0.33
C ILE A 13 -5.32 4.33 0.91
N MET A 14 -4.53 3.98 1.92
CA MET A 14 -5.06 3.62 3.23
C MET A 14 -5.36 4.91 4.00
N PHE A 15 -6.31 4.87 4.93
CA PHE A 15 -6.71 6.06 5.70
C PHE A 15 -5.45 6.75 6.29
N ASN A 16 -5.10 7.92 5.75
CA ASN A 16 -3.92 8.75 6.10
C ASN A 16 -2.52 8.22 5.73
N TRP A 17 -2.37 7.17 4.92
CA TRP A 17 -1.04 6.63 4.59
C TRP A 17 -0.91 6.12 3.14
N VAL A 18 0.20 6.50 2.50
CA VAL A 18 0.61 6.00 1.19
C VAL A 18 1.73 4.97 1.41
N PRO A 19 1.57 3.71 0.94
CA PRO A 19 2.62 2.70 1.07
C PRO A 19 3.91 3.13 0.39
N GLN A 20 5.03 2.99 1.10
CA GLN A 20 6.39 3.22 0.58
C GLN A 20 6.99 1.91 0.09
N ALA A 21 7.89 1.98 -0.89
CA ALA A 21 8.69 0.83 -1.29
C ALA A 21 10.19 1.14 -1.19
N ASP A 22 10.92 0.19 -0.62
CA ASP A 22 12.38 0.21 -0.53
C ASP A 22 13.06 0.18 -1.90
N GLN A 23 12.39 -0.41 -2.89
CA GLN A 23 12.91 -0.59 -4.23
C GLN A 23 11.93 -0.02 -5.28
N PRO A 24 12.44 0.58 -6.35
CA PRO A 24 11.61 1.03 -7.46
C PRO A 24 10.94 -0.18 -8.13
N THR A 25 9.62 -0.12 -8.30
CA THR A 25 8.83 -1.16 -8.96
C THR A 25 8.89 -1.05 -10.49
N THR A 26 9.21 0.13 -11.00
CA THR A 26 9.39 0.44 -12.42
C THR A 26 10.61 1.35 -12.61
N SER A 27 11.10 1.47 -13.84
CA SER A 27 12.23 2.36 -14.16
C SER A 27 11.96 3.85 -13.91
N PHE A 28 10.71 4.24 -13.67
CA PHE A 28 10.31 5.62 -13.40
C PHE A 28 10.08 5.89 -11.91
N ASP A 29 10.08 4.86 -11.06
CA ASP A 29 9.89 5.01 -9.63
C ASP A 29 11.20 5.41 -8.94
N ILE A 30 11.07 6.16 -7.85
CA ILE A 30 12.18 6.51 -6.97
C ILE A 30 12.06 5.66 -5.69
N ALA A 31 13.19 5.18 -5.14
CA ALA A 31 13.18 4.50 -3.84
C ALA A 31 12.72 5.47 -2.74
N GLU A 32 11.71 5.05 -1.96
CA GLU A 32 11.09 5.87 -0.90
C GLU A 32 11.63 5.54 0.50
N GLY A 33 12.47 4.49 0.59
CA GLY A 33 13.05 3.99 1.83
C GLY A 33 12.12 3.05 2.61
N PRO A 34 12.59 2.59 3.79
CA PRO A 34 11.86 1.60 4.58
C PRO A 34 10.54 2.15 5.07
N VAL A 35 9.52 1.29 5.03
CA VAL A 35 8.21 1.61 5.58
C VAL A 35 8.37 2.07 7.03
N SER A 36 7.90 3.30 7.32
CA SER A 36 7.89 3.90 8.66
C SER A 36 9.20 4.49 9.20
N ASP A 37 10.23 4.71 8.37
CA ASP A 37 11.50 5.30 8.84
C ASP A 37 12.19 6.26 7.82
N PRO A 38 12.03 7.59 7.95
CA PRO A 38 10.80 8.39 7.85
C PRO A 38 10.79 9.15 6.49
N PRO A 39 9.69 9.75 5.96
CA PRO A 39 8.47 10.18 6.66
C PRO A 39 7.16 9.87 5.91
N MET A 40 6.01 10.23 6.50
CA MET A 40 4.70 10.27 5.84
C MET A 40 4.81 10.98 4.48
N THR A 41 4.72 10.21 3.39
CA THR A 41 4.87 10.74 2.03
C THR A 41 3.53 11.22 1.50
N LEU A 42 3.44 12.52 1.23
CA LEU A 42 2.29 13.07 0.53
C LEU A 42 2.50 12.92 -0.99
N PRO A 43 1.51 12.39 -1.70
CA PRO A 43 1.60 12.26 -3.15
C PRO A 43 1.51 13.65 -3.78
N ARG A 44 2.47 13.94 -4.66
CA ARG A 44 2.48 15.16 -5.47
C ARG A 44 2.33 14.77 -6.94
N TYR A 45 1.32 15.34 -7.58
CA TYR A 45 1.11 15.18 -9.02
C TYR A 45 1.21 16.53 -9.72
N TRP A 46 1.77 16.51 -10.93
CA TRP A 46 1.63 17.64 -11.85
C TRP A 46 0.18 17.70 -12.34
N PRO A 47 -0.42 18.88 -12.59
CA PRO A 47 -1.82 18.97 -13.02
C PRO A 47 -2.19 18.10 -14.23
N SER A 48 -1.25 17.92 -15.17
CA SER A 48 -1.41 17.06 -16.35
C SER A 48 -1.45 15.56 -16.04
N GLN A 49 -0.94 15.14 -14.88
CA GLN A 49 -0.79 13.74 -14.47
C GLN A 49 -1.80 13.32 -13.39
N VAL A 50 -2.53 14.26 -12.79
CA VAL A 50 -3.48 13.96 -11.70
C VAL A 50 -4.50 12.89 -12.10
N VAL A 51 -5.15 13.06 -13.26
CA VAL A 51 -6.21 12.14 -13.71
C VAL A 51 -5.68 10.71 -13.96
N PRO A 52 -4.63 10.50 -14.79
CA PRO A 52 -4.12 9.15 -15.03
C PRO A 52 -3.54 8.50 -13.77
N SER A 53 -2.87 9.26 -12.90
CA SER A 53 -2.35 8.70 -11.64
C SER A 53 -3.46 8.30 -10.67
N LEU A 54 -4.54 9.08 -10.57
CA LEU A 54 -5.70 8.71 -9.76
C LEU A 54 -6.37 7.44 -10.28
N ASP A 55 -6.48 7.28 -11.61
CA ASP A 55 -7.04 6.07 -12.21
C ASP A 55 -6.18 4.83 -11.93
N GLN A 56 -4.86 4.97 -12.06
CA GLN A 56 -3.91 3.92 -11.71
C GLN A 56 -4.03 3.51 -10.24
N VAL A 57 -4.08 4.48 -9.31
CA VAL A 57 -4.24 4.20 -7.87
C VAL A 57 -5.58 3.54 -7.57
N ARG A 58 -6.65 3.93 -8.25
CA ARG A 58 -7.96 3.27 -8.17
C ARG A 58 -7.84 1.80 -8.59
N GLN A 59 -7.20 1.53 -9.72
CA GLN A 59 -7.03 0.16 -10.22
C GLN A 59 -6.22 -0.69 -9.24
N ILE A 60 -5.12 -0.17 -8.70
CA ILE A 60 -4.32 -0.86 -7.67
C ILE A 60 -5.18 -1.20 -6.45
N GLY A 61 -6.06 -0.28 -6.02
CA GLY A 61 -6.99 -0.55 -4.92
C GLY A 61 -8.01 -1.64 -5.23
N SER A 62 -8.56 -1.66 -6.44
CA SER A 62 -9.46 -2.73 -6.90
C SER A 62 -8.74 -4.09 -6.96
N ASP A 63 -7.51 -4.11 -7.47
CA ASP A 63 -6.70 -5.33 -7.56
C ASP A 63 -6.33 -5.86 -6.18
N ALA A 64 -5.96 -4.97 -5.24
CA ALA A 64 -5.67 -5.33 -3.86
C ALA A 64 -6.90 -5.90 -3.14
N ALA A 65 -8.08 -5.32 -3.34
CA ALA A 65 -9.32 -5.83 -2.77
C ALA A 65 -9.69 -7.21 -3.36
N ALA A 66 -9.53 -7.38 -4.67
CA ALA A 66 -9.76 -8.67 -5.32
C ALA A 66 -8.78 -9.74 -4.84
N TYR A 67 -7.50 -9.39 -4.66
CA TYR A 67 -6.49 -10.28 -4.10
C TYR A 67 -6.82 -10.67 -2.66
N ALA A 68 -7.20 -9.71 -1.81
CA ALA A 68 -7.58 -9.99 -0.42
C ALA A 68 -8.78 -10.93 -0.34
N GLU A 69 -9.82 -10.72 -1.17
CA GLU A 69 -10.98 -11.61 -1.18
C GLU A 69 -10.63 -13.02 -1.67
N GLN A 70 -9.76 -13.15 -2.67
CA GLN A 70 -9.31 -14.46 -3.17
C GLN A 70 -8.49 -15.24 -2.14
N ASN A 71 -7.68 -14.56 -1.33
CA ASN A 71 -6.79 -15.18 -0.35
C ASN A 71 -7.41 -15.30 1.05
N LYS A 72 -8.56 -14.66 1.29
CA LYS A 72 -9.23 -14.61 2.60
C LYS A 72 -9.38 -15.97 3.27
N ALA A 73 -9.86 -16.98 2.54
CA ALA A 73 -10.06 -18.32 3.11
C ALA A 73 -8.74 -18.94 3.60
N THR A 74 -7.69 -18.85 2.79
CA THR A 74 -6.35 -19.34 3.11
C THR A 74 -5.73 -18.59 4.30
N GLU A 75 -5.89 -17.27 4.34
CA GLU A 75 -5.36 -16.44 5.43
C GLU A 75 -6.07 -16.71 6.75
N LEU A 76 -7.39 -16.95 6.72
CA LEU A 76 -8.16 -17.34 7.91
C LEU A 76 -7.74 -18.73 8.42
N GLU A 77 -7.57 -19.71 7.52
CA GLU A 77 -7.07 -21.04 7.89
C GLU A 77 -5.66 -20.95 8.49
N TYR A 78 -4.78 -20.16 7.88
CA TYR A 78 -3.44 -19.91 8.42
C TYR A 78 -3.49 -19.26 9.81
N TYR A 79 -4.39 -18.30 10.01
CA TYR A 79 -4.56 -17.65 11.31
C TYR A 79 -4.97 -18.66 12.37
N ASP A 80 -5.94 -19.52 12.09
CA ASP A 80 -6.42 -20.52 13.05
C ASP A 80 -5.33 -21.53 13.46
N ILE A 81 -4.51 -21.96 12.49
CA ILE A 81 -3.46 -22.96 12.73
C ILE A 81 -2.25 -22.34 13.43
N VAL A 82 -1.83 -21.15 13.02
CA VAL A 82 -0.52 -20.59 13.39
C VAL A 82 -0.63 -19.44 14.38
N CYS A 83 -1.59 -18.53 14.19
CA CYS A 83 -1.65 -17.25 14.90
C CYS A 83 -2.56 -17.29 16.14
N ALA A 84 -3.66 -18.04 16.09
CA ALA A 84 -4.67 -18.09 17.16
C ALA A 84 -4.10 -18.43 18.56
N PRO A 85 -3.11 -19.33 18.72
CA PRO A 85 -2.51 -19.60 20.03
C PRO A 85 -1.81 -18.37 20.66
N THR A 86 -1.34 -17.43 19.84
CA THR A 86 -0.59 -16.24 20.32
C THR A 86 -1.48 -15.01 20.42
N TYR A 87 -2.36 -14.80 19.43
CA TYR A 87 -3.14 -13.57 19.28
C TYR A 87 -4.61 -13.70 19.70
N GLY A 88 -5.08 -14.90 20.03
CA GLY A 88 -6.47 -15.17 20.35
C GLY A 88 -7.35 -15.34 19.11
N LEU A 89 -8.63 -15.65 19.32
CA LEU A 89 -9.60 -15.83 18.24
C LEU A 89 -9.94 -14.49 17.57
N ILE A 90 -10.20 -14.53 16.27
CA ILE A 90 -10.72 -13.37 15.53
C ILE A 90 -12.14 -13.06 16.05
N PRO A 91 -12.48 -11.79 16.36
CA PRO A 91 -13.81 -11.39 16.85
C PRO A 91 -14.96 -11.61 15.87
#